data_AF-A0A529MFW0-F1
#
_entry.id   AF-A0A529MFW0-F1
#
_cell.length_a   1.000
_cell.length_b   1.000
_cell.length_c   1.000
_cell.angle_alpha   90.00
_cell.angle_beta   90.00
_cell.angle_gamma   90.00
#
_symmetry.space_group_name_H-M   'P 1'
#
loop_
_entity.id
_entity.type
_entity.pdbx_description
1 polymer ?
#
loop_
_entity_poly.entity_id
_entity_poly.type
_entity_poly.pdbx_seq_one_letter_code
_entity_poly.pdbx_strand_id
1 'polypeptide(L)' 'MTSKVWFITGSSKGFGRVWAEAALARGDRVAATAR' A
#
# COMPACT_ATOMS: atom_id res chain seq x y z
N MET A 1 13.36 13.52 4.28
CA MET A 1 12.94 12.57 3.22
C MET A 1 11.42 12.69 3.05
N THR A 2 10.92 12.83 1.83
CA THR A 2 9.48 12.94 1.56
C THR A 2 8.84 11.55 1.49
N SER A 3 7.89 11.27 2.38
CA SER A 3 7.11 10.02 2.38
C SER A 3 6.08 10.07 1.25
N LYS A 4 6.15 9.13 0.29
CA LYS A 4 5.17 9.03 -0.82
C LYS A 4 3.84 8.53 -0.29
N VAL A 5 2.75 8.95 -0.96
CA VAL A 5 1.40 8.46 -0.67
C VAL A 5 0.94 7.59 -1.84
N TRP A 6 0.55 6.36 -1.56
CA TRP A 6 0.09 5.37 -2.53
C TRP A 6 -1.43 5.21 -2.44
N PHE A 7 -2.09 5.06 -3.58
CA PHE A 7 -3.48 4.60 -3.64
C PHE A 7 -3.50 3.19 -4.23
N ILE A 8 -3.93 2.19 -3.44
CA ILE A 8 -3.89 0.77 -3.83
C ILE A 8 -5.29 0.17 -3.74
N THR A 9 -5.80 -0.30 -4.87
CA THR A 9 -7.08 -1.01 -4.95
C THR A 9 -6.89 -2.52 -4.85
N GLY A 10 -7.89 -3.24 -4.33
CA GLY A 10 -7.84 -4.70 -4.23
C GLY A 10 -6.79 -5.22 -3.24
N SER A 11 -6.61 -4.52 -2.11
CA SER A 11 -5.57 -4.82 -1.11
C SER A 11 -5.91 -5.98 -0.16
N SER A 12 -7.03 -6.69 -0.37
CA SER A 12 -7.43 -7.80 0.51
C SER A 12 -6.57 -9.05 0.35
N LYS A 13 -5.94 -9.27 -0.80
CA LYS A 13 -5.07 -10.43 -1.09
C LYS A 13 -4.19 -10.20 -2.32
N GLY A 14 -3.33 -11.18 -2.61
CA GLY A 14 -2.48 -11.17 -3.80
C GLY A 14 -1.56 -9.96 -3.85
N PHE A 15 -1.32 -9.44 -5.05
CA PHE A 15 -0.36 -8.36 -5.25
C PHE A 15 -0.73 -7.08 -4.52
N GLY A 16 -2.01 -6.70 -4.45
CA GLY A 16 -2.44 -5.48 -3.75
C GLY A 16 -1.95 -5.45 -2.30
N ARG A 17 -2.07 -6.59 -1.60
CA ARG A 17 -1.56 -6.74 -0.22
C ARG A 17 -0.03 -6.66 -0.14
N VAL A 18 0.68 -7.36 -1.03
CA VAL A 18 2.15 -7.37 -1.06
C VAL A 18 2.72 -5.96 -1.29
N TRP A 19 2.12 -5.20 -2.21
CA TRP A 19 2.55 -3.83 -2.50
C TRP A 19 2.23 -2.85 -1.36
N ALA A 20 1.08 -2.99 -0.73
CA ALA A 20 0.71 -2.18 0.43
C ALA A 20 1.70 -2.41 1.59
N GLU A 21 2.00 -3.67 1.91
CA GLU A 21 2.97 -4.04 2.94
C GLU A 21 4.37 -3.49 2.61
N ALA A 22 4.84 -3.66 1.37
CA ALA A 22 6.13 -3.15 0.94
C ALA A 22 6.24 -1.62 1.00
N ALA A 23 5.17 -0.90 0.66
CA ALA A 23 5.14 0.56 0.75
C ALA A 23 5.20 1.04 2.20
N LEU A 24 4.40 0.44 3.08
CA LEU A 24 4.42 0.75 4.51
C LEU A 24 5.79 0.45 5.13
N ALA A 25 6.43 -0.66 4.76
CA ALA A 25 7.76 -1.02 5.24
C ALA A 25 8.86 0.00 4.87
N ARG A 26 8.70 0.73 3.76
CA ARG A 26 9.60 1.82 3.37
C ARG A 26 9.32 3.14 4.10
N GLY A 27 8.26 3.22 4.91
CA GLY A 27 7.78 4.46 5.53
C GLY A 27 6.94 5.33 4.58
N ASP A 28 6.46 4.76 3.47
CA ASP A 28 5.45 5.41 2.64
C ASP A 28 4.07 5.30 3.31
N ARG A 29 3.15 6.18 2.93
CA ARG A 29 1.75 6.15 3.36
C ARG A 29 0.90 5.46 2.30
N VAL A 30 -0.13 4.72 2.72
CA VAL A 30 -1.00 3.96 1.80
C VAL A 30 -2.46 4.23 2.12
N ALA A 31 -3.22 4.64 1.11
CA ALA A 31 -4.68 4.56 1.09
C ALA A 31 -5.08 3.29 0.34
N ALA A 32 -5.56 2.28 1.07
CA ALA A 32 -5.89 0.97 0.53
C ALA A 32 -7.40 0.73 0.51
N THR A 33 -7.91 0.10 -0.55
CA THR A 33 -9.30 -0.38 -0.61
C THR A 33 -9.35 -1.91 -0.74
N ALA A 34 -10.38 -2.52 -0.14
CA ALA A 34 -10.65 -3.95 -0.14
C ALA A 34 -12.17 -4.21 -0.23
N ARG A 35 -12.56 -5.40 -0.70
CA ARG A 35 -13.92 -5.95 -0.62
C ARG A 35 -13.91 -7.09 0.39
#